data_AF-A0A0F9KWU3-F1
#
_entry.id   AF-A0A0F9KWU3-F1
#
_cell.length_a   1.000
_cell.length_b   1.000
_cell.length_c   1.000
_cell.angle_alpha   90.00
_cell.angle_beta   90.00
_cell.angle_gamma   90.00
#
_symmetry.space_group_name_H-M   'P 1'
#
loop_
_entity.id
_entity.type
_entity.pdbx_description
1 polymer ?
#
loop_
_entity_poly.entity_id
_entity_poly.type
_entity_poly.pdbx_seq_one_letter_code
_entity_poly.pdbx_strand_id
1 'polypeptide(L)'
;MAEEKEEKQELNNNNDQTESSEETNTLINNTEVDLKSIEIKQLEEKEHYELDYFSKDEILEKSKKLEKQVAEFKEKINKLLKENSDSKNKHMHLQAEFENAQKRWKKNRQNLRIEYTASVLKNFLPLYDSFKKAIENAKETEKNLLTNFYNQFMNIYKSYGAEPIPIKINDPFDYTKHEALSSLEKDDIPENTILELIQDGFKYDKEIIRYAKVIVSRQPKPPEPEPEEKEVEEAISEVKEPEEKEVKEATSEVKEPQEDKTGEKKTSKKKRKDKKSKKIKE
;
A
#
# COMPACT_ATOMS: atom_id res chain seq x y z
N MET A 1 -37.89 42.96 30.30
CA MET A 1 -36.73 43.35 31.14
C MET A 1 -35.61 42.43 30.70
N ALA A 2 -34.72 42.85 29.79
CA ALA A 2 -33.83 44.01 29.99
C ALA A 2 -33.10 43.79 31.32
N GLU A 3 -31.79 43.71 31.40
CA GLU A 3 -30.78 44.55 30.77
C GLU A 3 -29.45 44.07 31.36
N GLU A 4 -28.36 44.43 30.70
CA GLU A 4 -27.08 44.73 31.37
C GLU A 4 -26.46 43.64 32.26
N LYS A 5 -25.50 42.93 31.70
CA LYS A 5 -24.08 43.24 31.95
C LYS A 5 -23.21 42.22 31.25
N GLU A 6 -22.70 42.61 30.09
CA GLU A 6 -21.33 42.29 29.69
C GLU A 6 -20.87 43.43 28.78
N GLU A 7 -20.76 44.59 29.41
CA GLU A 7 -20.11 45.77 28.87
C GLU A 7 -18.62 45.68 29.26
N LYS A 8 -17.75 45.98 28.27
CA LYS A 8 -16.31 46.26 28.36
C LYS A 8 -15.36 45.05 28.35
N GLN A 9 -14.91 44.70 27.14
CA GLN A 9 -13.50 44.92 26.71
C GLN A 9 -13.25 44.23 25.36
N GLU A 10 -13.64 44.87 24.25
CA GLU A 10 -13.01 44.64 22.94
C GLU A 10 -12.80 46.00 22.28
N LEU A 11 -11.60 46.54 22.49
CA LEU A 11 -11.06 47.71 21.82
C LEU A 11 -9.61 47.37 21.53
N ASN A 12 -9.31 46.90 20.32
CA ASN A 12 -8.45 47.65 19.41
C ASN A 12 -8.18 46.95 18.08
N ASN A 13 -8.13 47.80 17.07
CA ASN A 13 -7.37 47.71 15.82
C ASN A 13 -7.91 46.82 14.72
N ASN A 14 -8.65 47.45 13.80
CA ASN A 14 -8.42 47.30 12.36
C ASN A 14 -8.79 48.61 11.68
N ASN A 15 -7.79 49.48 11.56
CA ASN A 15 -7.80 50.69 10.77
C ASN A 15 -6.54 50.65 9.91
N ASP A 16 -6.64 50.10 8.69
CA ASP A 16 -5.88 50.62 7.55
C ASP A 16 -6.40 50.01 6.24
N GLN A 17 -6.47 50.86 5.22
CA GLN A 17 -6.69 50.54 3.81
C GLN A 17 -8.14 50.36 3.31
N THR A 18 -8.90 51.46 3.36
CA THR A 18 -9.92 51.77 2.33
C THR A 18 -9.92 53.27 2.02
N GLU A 19 -8.78 53.83 1.61
CA GLU A 19 -8.68 55.21 1.09
C GLU A 19 -7.77 55.22 -0.14
N SER A 20 -8.35 55.21 -1.35
CA SER A 20 -7.63 55.62 -2.59
C SER A 20 -8.54 55.76 -3.83
N SER A 21 -9.84 55.43 -3.77
CA SER A 21 -10.67 55.34 -5.00
C SER A 21 -11.87 56.29 -5.09
N GLU A 22 -11.96 57.35 -4.27
CA GLU A 22 -13.15 58.24 -4.29
C GLU A 22 -12.89 59.73 -4.59
N GLU A 23 -11.65 60.20 -4.74
CA GLU A 23 -11.39 61.66 -4.88
C GLU A 23 -11.41 62.23 -6.32
N THR A 24 -11.70 61.46 -7.38
CA THR A 24 -11.53 61.97 -8.76
C THR A 24 -12.81 62.36 -9.49
N ASN A 25 -13.99 62.42 -8.84
CA ASN A 25 -15.25 62.59 -9.59
C ASN A 25 -16.17 63.75 -9.18
N THR A 26 -15.65 64.80 -8.53
CA THR A 26 -16.47 65.98 -8.16
C THR A 26 -15.78 67.33 -8.37
N LEU A 27 -15.13 67.55 -9.52
CA LEU A 27 -14.78 68.91 -9.97
C LEU A 27 -14.94 69.05 -11.49
N ILE A 28 -16.12 68.69 -11.98
CA ILE A 28 -16.63 69.20 -13.25
C ILE A 28 -17.96 69.84 -12.91
N ASN A 29 -17.95 71.17 -12.71
CA ASN A 29 -18.96 72.10 -13.20
C ASN A 29 -18.89 73.44 -12.47
N ASN A 30 -18.94 74.49 -13.30
CA ASN A 30 -19.32 75.87 -13.01
C ASN A 30 -18.20 76.83 -12.59
N THR A 31 -17.59 77.45 -13.59
CA THR A 31 -17.42 78.91 -13.58
C THR A 31 -17.47 79.40 -15.03
N GLU A 32 -18.68 79.83 -15.38
CA GLU A 32 -18.98 80.67 -16.52
C GLU A 32 -18.15 81.96 -16.36
N VAL A 33 -17.18 82.19 -17.24
CA VAL A 33 -16.48 83.48 -17.34
C VAL A 33 -16.59 83.97 -18.76
N ASP A 34 -17.26 85.11 -18.83
CA ASP A 34 -17.73 85.88 -19.97
C ASP A 34 -16.61 86.23 -20.97
N LEU A 35 -16.77 85.79 -22.21
CA LEU A 35 -15.93 86.16 -23.35
C LEU A 35 -16.44 87.47 -23.95
N LYS A 36 -15.93 88.60 -23.47
CA LYS A 36 -15.63 89.82 -24.27
C LYS A 36 -15.13 90.93 -23.35
N SER A 37 -13.84 91.24 -23.47
CA SER A 37 -13.35 92.60 -23.78
C SER A 37 -11.92 92.84 -23.25
N ILE A 38 -11.04 93.32 -24.16
CA ILE A 38 -9.87 94.18 -23.88
C ILE A 38 -8.65 93.40 -23.33
N GLU A 39 -7.47 93.31 -23.96
CA GLU A 39 -6.75 94.26 -24.81
C GLU A 39 -5.68 93.49 -25.62
N ILE A 40 -5.61 93.71 -26.94
CA ILE A 40 -4.46 93.30 -27.77
C ILE A 40 -3.37 94.35 -27.56
N LYS A 41 -2.26 93.98 -26.91
CA LYS A 41 -0.99 94.72 -26.93
C LYS A 41 0.18 93.77 -27.21
N GLN A 42 0.61 93.79 -28.48
CA GLN A 42 2.00 93.74 -29.01
C GLN A 42 2.97 92.75 -28.32
N LEU A 43 3.24 91.57 -28.91
CA LEU A 43 4.36 91.30 -29.84
C LEU A 43 5.70 91.94 -29.43
N GLU A 44 6.61 91.15 -28.84
CA GLU A 44 7.94 90.81 -29.36
C GLU A 44 8.84 90.19 -28.28
N GLU A 45 8.81 88.86 -28.17
CA GLU A 45 9.99 88.11 -27.75
C GLU A 45 10.00 86.81 -28.55
N LYS A 46 10.70 86.84 -29.68
CA LYS A 46 10.98 85.65 -30.49
C LYS A 46 11.98 84.80 -29.71
N GLU A 47 11.50 83.95 -28.81
CA GLU A 47 12.23 82.72 -28.54
C GLU A 47 12.14 81.86 -29.80
N HIS A 48 13.20 81.92 -30.60
CA HIS A 48 13.46 80.90 -31.62
C HIS A 48 13.54 79.54 -30.89
N TYR A 49 12.43 78.81 -30.85
CA TYR A 49 12.51 77.36 -30.73
C TYR A 49 13.15 76.86 -32.02
N GLU A 50 14.47 76.65 -31.99
CA GLU A 50 15.14 75.77 -32.94
C GLU A 50 14.53 74.38 -32.73
N LEU A 51 13.48 74.08 -33.50
CA LEU A 51 13.05 72.72 -33.70
C LEU A 51 14.21 72.04 -34.41
N ASP A 52 14.95 71.22 -33.66
CA ASP A 52 15.99 70.34 -34.16
C ASP A 52 15.29 69.31 -35.07
N TYR A 53 15.12 69.67 -36.35
CA TYR A 53 14.51 68.82 -37.36
C TYR A 53 15.51 67.71 -37.68
N PHE A 54 15.39 66.59 -36.97
CA PHE A 54 16.08 65.36 -37.35
C PHE A 54 15.86 65.09 -38.85
N SER A 55 16.94 64.79 -39.57
CA SER A 55 16.83 64.43 -40.98
C SER A 55 15.90 63.22 -41.13
N LYS A 56 15.11 63.18 -42.21
CA LYS A 56 14.22 62.04 -42.51
C LYS A 56 14.96 60.70 -42.45
N ASP A 57 16.23 60.70 -42.81
CA ASP A 57 17.10 59.52 -42.79
C ASP A 57 17.51 59.11 -41.36
N GLU A 58 17.76 60.08 -40.46
CA GLU A 58 18.08 59.81 -39.05
C GLU A 58 16.87 59.25 -38.28
N ILE A 59 15.66 59.77 -38.57
CA ILE A 59 14.41 59.24 -38.01
C ILE A 59 14.18 57.80 -38.49
N LEU A 60 14.48 57.51 -39.76
CA LEU A 60 14.35 56.17 -40.34
C LEU A 60 15.38 55.19 -39.74
N GLU A 61 16.60 55.63 -39.46
CA GLU A 61 17.62 54.79 -38.82
C GLU A 61 17.26 54.50 -37.35
N LYS A 62 16.79 55.51 -36.61
CA LYS A 62 16.38 55.37 -35.21
C LYS A 62 15.14 54.49 -35.05
N SER A 63 14.17 54.61 -35.96
CA SER A 63 12.98 53.73 -35.99
C SER A 63 13.35 52.27 -36.28
N LYS A 64 14.20 52.00 -37.28
CA LYS A 64 14.71 50.64 -37.55
C LYS A 64 15.46 50.04 -36.35
N LYS A 65 16.26 50.86 -35.64
CA LYS A 65 16.96 50.42 -34.42
C LYS A 65 15.98 50.09 -33.30
N LEU A 66 14.94 50.91 -33.09
CA LEU A 66 13.86 50.62 -32.13
C LEU A 66 13.10 49.35 -32.50
N GLU A 67 12.73 49.17 -33.77
CA GLU A 67 12.04 47.98 -34.26
C GLU A 67 12.83 46.71 -33.98
N LYS A 68 14.15 46.75 -34.21
CA LYS A 68 15.05 45.63 -33.89
C LYS A 68 15.09 45.34 -32.38
N GLN A 69 15.20 46.36 -31.54
CA GLN A 69 15.17 46.19 -30.08
C GLN A 69 13.83 45.63 -29.60
N VAL A 70 12.71 46.11 -30.16
CA VAL A 70 11.37 45.60 -29.84
C VAL A 70 11.25 44.13 -30.25
N ALA A 71 11.79 43.73 -31.40
CA ALA A 71 11.81 42.33 -31.82
C ALA A 71 12.62 41.45 -30.87
N GLU A 72 13.85 41.87 -30.51
CA GLU A 72 14.71 41.16 -29.57
C GLU A 72 14.06 41.01 -28.17
N PHE A 73 13.42 42.08 -27.66
CA PHE A 73 12.71 42.01 -26.39
C PHE A 73 11.47 41.11 -26.45
N LYS A 74 10.71 41.13 -27.55
CA LYS A 74 9.57 40.21 -27.74
C LYS A 74 10.01 38.74 -27.72
N GLU A 75 11.11 38.41 -28.40
CA GLU A 75 11.65 37.04 -28.36
C GLU A 75 12.09 36.64 -26.95
N LYS A 76 12.78 37.54 -26.24
CA LYS A 76 13.21 37.29 -24.85
C LYS A 76 12.03 37.10 -23.90
N ILE A 77 10.97 37.92 -24.04
CA ILE A 77 9.73 37.79 -23.27
C ILE A 77 9.07 36.44 -23.54
N ASN A 78 8.92 36.06 -24.81
CA ASN A 78 8.33 34.77 -25.18
C ASN A 78 9.12 33.58 -24.62
N LYS A 79 10.45 33.64 -24.65
CA LYS A 79 11.31 32.61 -24.06
C LYS A 79 11.12 32.50 -22.54
N LEU A 80 11.12 33.64 -21.83
CA LEU A 80 10.91 33.67 -20.38
C LEU A 80 9.50 33.21 -20.00
N LEU A 81 8.46 33.57 -20.76
CA LEU A 81 7.10 33.10 -20.54
C LEU A 81 6.99 31.58 -20.70
N LYS A 82 7.67 31.02 -21.72
CA LYS A 82 7.73 29.57 -21.92
C LYS A 82 8.45 28.87 -20.77
N GLU A 83 9.64 29.34 -20.39
CA GLU A 83 10.41 28.78 -19.27
C GLU A 83 9.63 28.85 -17.95
N ASN A 84 8.90 29.94 -17.72
CA ASN A 84 8.06 30.10 -16.54
C ASN A 84 6.86 29.13 -16.57
N SER A 85 6.20 28.97 -17.73
CA SER A 85 5.11 28.02 -17.90
C SER A 85 5.58 26.57 -17.69
N ASP A 86 6.71 26.18 -18.30
CA ASP A 86 7.31 24.86 -18.14
C ASP A 86 7.70 24.61 -16.68
N SER A 87 8.27 25.60 -16.00
CA SER A 87 8.63 25.51 -14.59
C SER A 87 7.40 25.39 -13.69
N LYS A 88 6.34 26.15 -13.98
CA LYS A 88 5.07 26.06 -13.24
C LYS A 88 4.41 24.69 -13.41
N ASN A 89 4.42 24.14 -14.63
CA ASN A 89 3.90 22.81 -14.91
C ASN A 89 4.71 21.75 -14.13
N LYS A 90 6.04 21.82 -14.15
CA LYS A 90 6.90 20.92 -13.37
C LYS A 90 6.61 21.01 -11.87
N HIS A 91 6.45 22.22 -11.32
CA HIS A 91 6.11 22.41 -9.91
C HIS A 91 4.74 21.83 -9.58
N MET A 92 3.74 22.05 -10.44
CA MET A 92 2.39 21.50 -10.25
C MET A 92 2.40 19.97 -10.24
N HIS A 93 3.15 19.35 -11.17
CA HIS A 93 3.32 17.89 -11.20
C HIS A 93 4.06 17.38 -9.95
N LEU A 94 5.16 18.01 -9.57
CA LEU A 94 5.93 17.62 -8.38
C LEU A 94 5.11 17.75 -7.09
N GLN A 95 4.29 18.80 -6.99
CA GLN A 95 3.36 18.97 -5.88
C GLN A 95 2.32 17.84 -5.84
N ALA A 96 1.74 17.47 -6.98
CA ALA A 96 0.81 16.35 -7.06
C ALA A 96 1.47 15.01 -6.68
N GLU A 97 2.70 14.76 -7.14
CA GLU A 97 3.48 13.58 -6.75
C GLU A 97 3.77 13.55 -5.25
N PHE A 98 4.14 14.69 -4.67
CA PHE A 98 4.37 14.82 -3.24
C PHE A 98 3.11 14.54 -2.42
N GLU A 99 1.97 15.11 -2.81
CA GLU A 99 0.69 14.85 -2.14
C GLU A 99 0.30 13.36 -2.22
N ASN A 100 0.49 12.73 -3.38
CA ASN A 100 0.25 11.30 -3.56
C ASN A 100 1.20 10.44 -2.72
N ALA A 101 2.49 10.78 -2.69
CA ALA A 101 3.48 10.10 -1.86
C ALA A 101 3.16 10.25 -0.37
N GLN A 102 2.73 11.44 0.07
CA GLN A 102 2.36 11.69 1.46
C GLN A 102 1.11 10.88 1.86
N LYS A 103 0.08 10.82 1.00
CA LYS A 103 -1.10 9.97 1.21
C LYS A 103 -0.70 8.49 1.31
N ARG A 104 0.15 8.01 0.40
CA ARG A 104 0.68 6.64 0.42
C ARG A 104 1.47 6.35 1.69
N TRP A 105 2.33 7.27 2.12
CA TRP A 105 3.14 7.10 3.32
C TRP A 105 2.29 7.04 4.60
N LYS A 106 1.27 7.90 4.72
CA LYS A 106 0.31 7.85 5.84
C LYS A 106 -0.41 6.50 5.91
N LYS A 107 -0.92 6.00 4.78
CA LYS A 107 -1.56 4.67 4.71
C LYS A 107 -0.58 3.57 5.07
N ASN A 108 0.63 3.59 4.53
CA ASN A 108 1.64 2.58 4.83
C ASN A 108 2.02 2.57 6.32
N ARG A 109 2.14 3.75 6.94
CA ARG A 109 2.43 3.86 8.37
C ARG A 109 1.32 3.29 9.24
N GLN A 110 0.06 3.47 8.84
CA GLN A 110 -1.09 2.86 9.52
C GLN A 110 -1.07 1.33 9.37
N ASN A 111 -0.88 0.82 8.16
CA ASN A 111 -0.78 -0.62 7.90
C ASN A 111 0.36 -1.26 8.69
N LEU A 112 1.52 -0.61 8.70
CA LEU A 112 2.69 -1.10 9.42
C LEU A 112 2.46 -1.16 10.94
N ARG A 113 1.70 -0.20 11.50
CA ARG A 113 1.27 -0.25 12.90
C ARG A 113 0.36 -1.44 13.18
N ILE A 114 -0.60 -1.69 12.29
CA ILE A 114 -1.53 -2.84 12.39
C ILE A 114 -0.73 -4.15 12.34
N GLU A 115 0.15 -4.30 11.35
CA GLU A 115 0.97 -5.51 11.15
C GLU A 115 1.88 -5.79 12.35
N TYR A 116 2.60 -4.78 12.86
CA TYR A 116 3.45 -4.98 14.04
C TYR A 116 2.64 -5.30 15.29
N THR A 117 1.52 -4.63 15.50
CA THR A 117 0.66 -4.92 16.66
C THR A 117 0.08 -6.33 16.58
N ALA A 118 -0.38 -6.74 15.39
CA ALA A 118 -0.85 -8.09 15.11
C ALA A 118 0.24 -9.14 15.37
N SER A 119 1.48 -8.90 14.91
CA SER A 119 2.60 -9.79 15.17
C SER A 119 2.91 -9.94 16.66
N VAL A 120 2.87 -8.85 17.43
CA VAL A 120 3.10 -8.88 18.88
C VAL A 120 2.00 -9.68 19.57
N LEU A 121 0.73 -9.40 19.26
CA LEU A 121 -0.41 -10.14 19.82
C LEU A 121 -0.33 -11.62 19.48
N LYS A 122 0.00 -11.97 18.23
CA LYS A 122 0.20 -13.36 17.80
C LYS A 122 1.23 -14.10 18.64
N ASN A 123 2.34 -13.44 19.00
CA ASN A 123 3.40 -14.05 19.82
C ASN A 123 2.96 -14.33 21.26
N PHE A 124 1.93 -13.66 21.76
CA PHE A 124 1.35 -13.91 23.10
C PHE A 124 0.21 -14.93 23.08
N LEU A 125 -0.28 -15.37 21.92
CA LEU A 125 -1.34 -16.37 21.83
C LEU A 125 -0.99 -17.75 22.45
N PRO A 126 0.28 -18.23 22.44
CA PRO A 126 0.62 -19.45 23.18
C PRO A 126 0.37 -19.34 24.70
N LEU A 127 0.46 -18.14 25.26
CA LEU A 127 0.12 -17.89 26.66
C LEU A 127 -1.39 -18.01 26.91
N TYR A 128 -2.21 -17.52 25.97
CA TYR A 128 -3.66 -17.73 25.99
C TYR A 128 -4.01 -19.23 26.03
N ASP A 129 -3.39 -20.02 25.16
CA ASP A 129 -3.65 -21.47 25.12
C ASP A 129 -3.19 -22.15 26.42
N SER A 130 -2.09 -21.67 27.01
CA SER A 130 -1.61 -22.14 28.30
C SER A 130 -2.59 -21.82 29.44
N PHE A 131 -3.22 -20.64 29.43
CA PHE A 131 -4.27 -20.30 30.39
C PHE A 131 -5.48 -21.24 30.26
N LYS A 132 -5.95 -21.51 29.04
CA LYS A 132 -7.06 -22.47 28.82
C LYS A 132 -6.73 -23.84 29.40
N LYS A 133 -5.58 -24.40 29.02
CA LYS A 133 -5.12 -25.69 29.54
C LYS A 133 -4.96 -25.69 31.06
N ALA A 134 -4.47 -24.59 31.63
CA ALA A 134 -4.31 -24.47 33.08
C ALA A 134 -5.67 -24.43 33.79
N ILE A 135 -6.66 -23.70 33.26
CA ILE A 135 -8.02 -23.65 33.82
C ILE A 135 -8.72 -25.00 33.74
N GLU A 136 -8.58 -25.72 32.62
CA GLU A 136 -9.15 -27.06 32.42
C GLU A 136 -8.59 -28.09 33.43
N ASN A 137 -7.29 -28.01 33.74
CA ASN A 137 -6.62 -28.93 34.65
C ASN A 137 -6.56 -28.47 36.12
N ALA A 138 -7.00 -27.24 36.42
CA ALA A 138 -6.92 -26.68 37.77
C ALA A 138 -7.95 -27.31 38.71
N LYS A 139 -7.58 -27.38 39.99
CA LYS A 139 -8.51 -27.73 41.08
C LYS A 139 -9.50 -26.60 41.32
N GLU A 140 -10.69 -26.92 41.81
CA GLU A 140 -11.79 -25.96 42.06
C GLU A 140 -11.33 -24.72 42.87
N THR A 141 -10.42 -24.92 43.84
CA THR A 141 -9.87 -23.87 44.69
C THR A 141 -8.99 -22.85 43.95
N GLU A 142 -8.34 -23.26 42.86
CA GLU A 142 -7.39 -22.44 42.10
C GLU A 142 -8.03 -21.85 40.83
N LYS A 143 -9.11 -22.46 40.32
CA LYS A 143 -9.83 -22.03 39.10
C LYS A 143 -10.24 -20.56 39.16
N ASN A 144 -10.73 -20.07 40.30
CA ASN A 144 -11.16 -18.69 40.45
C ASN A 144 -10.02 -17.69 40.23
N LEU A 145 -8.84 -17.97 40.79
CA LEU A 145 -7.67 -17.12 40.65
C LEU A 145 -7.15 -17.11 39.20
N LEU A 146 -7.04 -18.29 38.58
CA LEU A 146 -6.62 -18.41 37.17
C LEU A 146 -7.60 -17.72 36.22
N THR A 147 -8.90 -17.86 36.46
CA THR A 147 -9.94 -17.21 35.66
C THR A 147 -9.83 -15.68 35.75
N ASN A 148 -9.47 -15.14 36.91
CA ASN A 148 -9.23 -13.71 37.05
C ASN A 148 -8.04 -13.21 36.21
N PHE A 149 -6.91 -13.92 36.21
CA PHE A 149 -5.76 -13.58 35.38
C PHE A 149 -6.06 -13.73 33.88
N TYR A 150 -6.77 -14.79 33.49
CA TYR A 150 -7.26 -14.97 32.13
C TYR A 150 -8.16 -13.82 31.69
N ASN A 151 -9.10 -13.39 32.53
CA ASN A 151 -9.98 -12.26 32.23
C ASN A 151 -9.18 -10.95 32.08
N GLN A 152 -8.18 -10.70 32.93
CA GLN A 152 -7.30 -9.55 32.78
C GLN A 152 -6.52 -9.58 31.46
N PHE A 153 -5.98 -10.75 31.09
CA PHE A 153 -5.31 -10.94 29.81
C PHE A 153 -6.27 -10.67 28.63
N MET A 154 -7.49 -11.20 28.69
CA MET A 154 -8.50 -10.96 27.65
C MET A 154 -8.95 -9.50 27.58
N ASN A 155 -9.01 -8.79 28.71
CA ASN A 155 -9.30 -7.37 28.74
C ASN A 155 -8.21 -6.55 28.04
N ILE A 156 -6.93 -6.94 28.22
CA ILE A 156 -5.82 -6.34 27.47
C ILE A 156 -6.03 -6.59 25.97
N TYR A 157 -6.29 -7.82 25.54
CA TYR A 157 -6.53 -8.13 24.12
C TYR A 157 -7.67 -7.32 23.52
N LYS A 158 -8.81 -7.25 24.24
CA LYS A 158 -9.96 -6.44 23.84
C LYS A 158 -9.61 -4.95 23.74
N SER A 159 -8.81 -4.42 24.66
CA SER A 159 -8.36 -3.01 24.60
C SER A 159 -7.58 -2.67 23.34
N TYR A 160 -6.84 -3.64 22.80
CA TYR A 160 -6.14 -3.48 21.52
C TYR A 160 -7.05 -3.73 20.31
N GLY A 161 -8.23 -4.32 20.48
CA GLY A 161 -9.14 -4.71 19.40
C GLY A 161 -8.90 -6.13 18.87
N ALA A 162 -8.25 -6.99 19.65
CA ALA A 162 -8.13 -8.41 19.36
C ALA A 162 -9.18 -9.23 20.10
N GLU A 163 -9.85 -10.10 19.36
CA GLU A 163 -10.95 -10.92 19.87
C GLU A 163 -10.86 -12.35 19.32
N PRO A 164 -11.32 -13.35 20.08
CA PRO A 164 -11.44 -14.71 19.58
C PRO A 164 -12.52 -14.75 18.48
N ILE A 165 -12.31 -15.60 17.48
CA ILE A 165 -13.29 -15.84 16.42
C ILE A 165 -14.41 -16.70 17.01
N PRO A 166 -15.67 -16.24 17.00
CA PRO A 166 -16.78 -17.01 17.52
C PRO A 166 -17.03 -18.20 16.60
N ILE A 167 -16.86 -19.40 17.13
CA ILE A 167 -17.07 -20.68 16.43
C ILE A 167 -17.87 -21.57 17.37
N LYS A 168 -18.90 -22.22 16.84
CA LYS A 168 -19.67 -23.22 17.56
C LYS A 168 -19.45 -24.59 16.92
N ILE A 169 -19.59 -25.61 17.75
CA ILE A 169 -19.72 -26.99 17.26
C ILE A 169 -20.98 -27.03 16.38
N ASN A 170 -20.87 -27.71 15.23
CA ASN A 170 -21.84 -27.77 14.14
C ASN A 170 -21.93 -26.55 13.22
N ASP A 171 -21.06 -25.54 13.38
CA ASP A 171 -20.96 -24.47 12.38
C ASP A 171 -20.30 -25.01 11.08
N PRO A 172 -20.65 -24.45 9.90
CA PRO A 172 -19.99 -24.80 8.64
C PRO A 172 -18.53 -24.36 8.64
N PHE A 173 -17.66 -25.15 8.01
CA PHE A 173 -16.25 -24.81 7.86
C PHE A 173 -16.06 -23.62 6.91
N ASP A 174 -15.33 -22.60 7.35
CA ASP A 174 -14.97 -21.41 6.58
C ASP A 174 -13.45 -21.40 6.31
N TYR A 175 -13.06 -21.57 5.05
CA TYR A 175 -11.66 -21.57 4.60
C TYR A 175 -10.90 -20.28 4.93
N THR A 176 -11.61 -19.17 5.16
CA THR A 176 -10.98 -17.89 5.49
C THR A 176 -10.63 -17.76 6.96
N LYS A 177 -11.21 -18.60 7.85
CA LYS A 177 -11.08 -18.46 9.31
C LYS A 177 -10.56 -19.72 9.99
N HIS A 178 -10.74 -20.88 9.37
CA HIS A 178 -10.51 -22.17 10.00
C HIS A 178 -9.40 -22.95 9.29
N GLU A 179 -8.65 -23.70 10.09
CA GLU A 179 -7.63 -24.65 9.67
C GLU A 179 -8.11 -26.04 10.10
N ALA A 180 -8.43 -26.91 9.13
CA ALA A 180 -8.84 -28.28 9.43
C ALA A 180 -7.60 -29.13 9.73
N LEU A 181 -7.52 -29.69 10.94
CA LEU A 181 -6.42 -30.57 11.34
C LEU A 181 -6.65 -32.02 10.93
N SER A 182 -7.90 -32.48 11.04
CA SER A 182 -8.29 -33.83 10.71
C SER A 182 -9.77 -33.86 10.34
N SER A 183 -10.18 -34.92 9.66
CA SER A 183 -11.57 -35.22 9.34
C SER A 183 -12.00 -36.51 10.05
N LEU A 184 -13.17 -36.50 10.69
CA LEU A 184 -13.78 -37.70 11.25
C LEU A 184 -15.01 -38.10 10.44
N GLU A 185 -15.14 -39.39 10.18
CA GLU A 185 -16.28 -39.94 9.45
C GLU A 185 -17.51 -39.98 10.36
N LYS A 186 -18.60 -39.31 9.94
CA LYS A 186 -19.89 -39.32 10.63
C LYS A 186 -21.03 -39.26 9.61
N ASP A 187 -21.94 -40.23 9.69
CA ASP A 187 -23.11 -40.32 8.82
C ASP A 187 -24.20 -39.30 9.18
N ASP A 188 -24.30 -38.96 10.47
CA ASP A 188 -25.38 -38.12 11.01
C ASP A 188 -25.13 -36.60 10.82
N ILE A 189 -23.95 -36.20 10.35
CA ILE A 189 -23.53 -34.79 10.27
C ILE A 189 -23.16 -34.43 8.83
N PRO A 190 -23.61 -33.28 8.30
CA PRO A 190 -23.26 -32.84 6.95
C PRO A 190 -21.74 -32.75 6.76
N GLU A 191 -21.25 -33.01 5.55
CA GLU A 191 -19.82 -32.86 5.22
C GLU A 191 -19.32 -31.43 5.48
N ASN A 192 -18.04 -31.27 5.86
CA ASN A 192 -17.40 -29.98 6.13
C ASN A 192 -18.04 -29.19 7.29
N THR A 193 -18.57 -29.89 8.28
CA THR A 193 -19.11 -29.32 9.52
C THR A 193 -18.07 -29.42 10.64
N ILE A 194 -17.96 -28.38 11.46
CA ILE A 194 -17.01 -28.36 12.59
C ILE A 194 -17.53 -29.28 13.71
N LEU A 195 -16.77 -30.33 14.00
CA LEU A 195 -17.09 -31.29 15.07
C LEU A 195 -16.48 -30.88 16.40
N GLU A 196 -15.24 -30.39 16.37
CA GLU A 196 -14.49 -30.04 17.58
C GLU A 196 -13.57 -28.86 17.31
N LEU A 197 -13.47 -27.97 18.29
CA LEU A 197 -12.55 -26.84 18.30
C LEU A 197 -11.33 -27.20 19.16
N ILE A 198 -10.18 -27.41 18.51
CA ILE A 198 -8.93 -27.78 19.18
C ILE A 198 -8.18 -26.54 19.67
N GLN A 199 -8.24 -25.46 18.88
CA GLN A 199 -7.56 -24.20 19.22
C GLN A 199 -8.34 -23.02 18.68
N ASP A 200 -8.63 -22.05 19.54
CA ASP A 200 -9.39 -20.85 19.17
C ASP A 200 -8.62 -20.00 18.16
N GLY A 201 -9.35 -19.55 17.13
CA GLY A 201 -8.87 -18.52 16.21
C GLY A 201 -8.96 -17.14 16.83
N PHE A 202 -8.12 -16.22 16.37
CA PHE A 202 -8.14 -14.82 16.79
C PHE A 202 -8.11 -13.88 15.60
N LYS A 203 -8.88 -12.81 15.71
CA LYS A 203 -8.88 -11.67 14.79
C LYS A 203 -8.40 -10.41 15.51
N TYR A 204 -7.73 -9.54 14.78
CA TYR A 204 -7.33 -8.21 15.21
C TYR A 204 -7.86 -7.21 14.18
N ASP A 205 -8.73 -6.30 14.62
CA ASP A 205 -9.46 -5.39 13.72
C ASP A 205 -10.18 -6.16 12.59
N LYS A 206 -9.64 -6.13 11.37
CA LYS A 206 -10.18 -6.83 10.20
C LYS A 206 -9.34 -8.03 9.74
N GLU A 207 -8.16 -8.22 10.32
CA GLU A 207 -7.22 -9.25 9.90
C GLU A 207 -7.22 -10.42 10.87
N ILE A 208 -7.06 -11.63 10.34
CA ILE A 208 -6.99 -12.85 11.14
C ILE A 208 -5.53 -13.08 11.51
N ILE A 209 -5.25 -13.05 12.81
CA ILE A 209 -3.89 -13.24 13.33
C ILE A 209 -3.55 -14.72 13.56
N ARG A 210 -4.59 -15.54 13.80
CA ARG A 210 -4.49 -16.99 13.95
C ARG A 210 -5.80 -17.64 13.51
N TYR A 211 -5.73 -18.61 12.61
CA TYR A 211 -6.87 -19.43 12.24
C TYR A 211 -7.26 -20.37 13.38
N ALA A 212 -8.55 -20.67 13.48
CA ALA A 212 -9.03 -21.64 14.45
C ALA A 212 -8.75 -23.06 13.95
N LYS A 213 -8.15 -23.90 14.81
CA LYS A 213 -7.89 -25.29 14.46
C LYS A 213 -9.07 -26.14 14.84
N VAL A 214 -9.62 -26.84 13.86
CA VAL A 214 -10.87 -27.59 14.00
C VAL A 214 -10.74 -28.99 13.42
N ILE A 215 -11.55 -29.91 13.93
CA ILE A 215 -11.81 -31.21 13.31
C ILE A 215 -13.13 -31.11 12.58
N VAL A 216 -13.16 -31.56 11.32
CA VAL A 216 -14.36 -31.48 10.47
C VAL A 216 -14.97 -32.85 10.23
N SER A 217 -16.26 -32.90 9.90
CA SER A 217 -16.93 -34.11 9.44
C SER A 217 -16.60 -34.41 7.99
N ARG A 218 -16.47 -35.70 7.68
CA ARG A 218 -16.45 -36.24 6.34
C ARG A 218 -17.52 -37.31 6.24
N GLN A 219 -18.22 -37.40 5.11
CA GLN A 219 -19.09 -38.54 4.87
C GLN A 219 -18.25 -39.75 4.44
N PRO A 220 -18.49 -40.95 4.99
CA PRO A 220 -17.79 -42.14 4.53
C PRO A 220 -18.11 -42.36 3.05
N LYS A 221 -17.06 -42.58 2.27
CA LYS A 221 -17.21 -42.85 0.85
C LYS A 221 -17.96 -44.19 0.71
N PRO A 222 -19.03 -44.27 -0.10
CA PRO A 222 -19.65 -45.56 -0.40
C PRO A 222 -18.57 -46.54 -0.89
N PRO A 223 -18.59 -47.81 -0.46
CA PRO A 223 -17.60 -48.79 -0.88
C PRO A 223 -17.54 -48.81 -2.41
N GLU A 224 -16.35 -48.56 -2.97
CA GLU A 224 -16.14 -48.70 -4.41
C GLU A 224 -16.46 -50.15 -4.80
N PRO A 225 -17.23 -50.38 -5.89
CA PRO A 225 -17.53 -51.73 -6.32
C PRO A 225 -16.22 -52.46 -6.63
N GLU A 226 -16.02 -53.61 -5.99
CA GLU A 226 -14.96 -54.54 -6.35
C GLU A 226 -15.06 -54.86 -7.85
N PRO A 227 -13.93 -54.92 -8.60
CA PRO A 227 -13.99 -55.23 -10.01
C PRO A 227 -14.53 -56.65 -10.19
N GLU A 228 -15.76 -56.76 -10.68
CA GLU A 228 -16.36 -58.04 -11.09
C GLU A 228 -15.45 -58.71 -12.13
N GLU A 229 -14.85 -59.84 -11.75
CA GLU A 229 -14.20 -60.77 -12.67
C GLU A 229 -15.26 -61.28 -13.65
N LYS A 230 -15.20 -60.82 -14.90
CA LYS A 230 -16.00 -61.41 -15.98
C LYS A 230 -15.34 -62.71 -16.42
N GLU A 231 -15.98 -63.82 -16.06
CA GLU A 231 -15.76 -65.13 -16.67
C GLU A 231 -15.92 -65.02 -18.20
N VAL A 232 -14.88 -65.45 -18.93
CA VAL A 232 -14.90 -65.55 -20.39
C VAL A 232 -15.03 -67.03 -20.75
N GLU A 233 -16.26 -67.53 -20.77
CA GLU A 233 -16.62 -68.75 -21.50
C GLU A 233 -17.27 -68.35 -22.84
N GLU A 234 -16.51 -68.41 -23.93
CA GLU A 234 -16.94 -68.92 -25.26
C GLU A 234 -15.87 -68.65 -26.32
N ALA A 235 -15.03 -69.67 -26.57
CA ALA A 235 -14.47 -69.97 -27.89
C ALA A 235 -13.78 -71.34 -27.84
N ILE A 236 -14.55 -72.41 -28.06
CA ILE A 236 -14.00 -73.74 -28.34
C ILE A 236 -13.87 -73.90 -29.86
N SER A 237 -12.78 -74.59 -30.26
CA SER A 237 -12.53 -75.32 -31.52
C SER A 237 -11.82 -74.59 -32.67
N GLU A 238 -10.53 -74.91 -32.88
CA GLU A 238 -10.11 -75.86 -33.93
C GLU A 238 -8.61 -76.27 -33.80
N VAL A 239 -8.41 -77.58 -33.53
CA VAL A 239 -7.47 -78.51 -34.20
C VAL A 239 -5.98 -78.62 -33.78
N LYS A 240 -5.73 -79.77 -33.10
CA LYS A 240 -4.60 -80.75 -33.17
C LYS A 240 -3.23 -80.47 -32.53
N GLU A 241 -3.00 -81.20 -31.44
CA GLU A 241 -1.74 -81.91 -31.08
C GLU A 241 -1.37 -82.99 -32.14
N PRO A 242 -0.15 -83.59 -32.15
CA PRO A 242 0.80 -83.74 -31.01
C PRO A 242 2.29 -83.47 -31.33
N GLU A 243 3.13 -83.33 -30.30
CA GLU A 243 4.31 -84.21 -30.08
C GLU A 243 5.10 -83.86 -28.81
N GLU A 244 5.47 -84.91 -28.08
CA GLU A 244 6.32 -84.98 -26.88
C GLU A 244 7.78 -84.53 -27.14
N LYS A 245 8.46 -83.97 -26.13
CA LYS A 245 9.53 -84.69 -25.37
C LYS A 245 10.36 -83.79 -24.42
N GLU A 246 10.57 -84.39 -23.24
CA GLU A 246 11.77 -84.39 -22.38
C GLU A 246 12.19 -83.16 -21.54
N VAL A 247 11.79 -83.28 -20.27
CA VAL A 247 12.54 -83.12 -19.00
C VAL A 247 14.08 -83.13 -19.08
N LYS A 248 14.71 -82.20 -18.34
CA LYS A 248 15.87 -82.37 -17.41
C LYS A 248 16.16 -80.98 -16.80
N GLU A 249 15.80 -80.70 -15.56
CA GLU A 249 16.43 -81.15 -14.31
C GLU A 249 17.94 -80.88 -14.27
N ALA A 250 18.34 -79.85 -13.53
CA ALA A 250 19.44 -79.89 -12.56
C ALA A 250 19.57 -78.55 -11.85
N THR A 251 19.19 -78.61 -10.59
CA THR A 251 19.48 -77.71 -9.49
C THR A 251 20.98 -77.45 -9.27
N SER A 252 21.22 -76.39 -8.51
CA SER A 252 22.06 -76.36 -7.29
C SER A 252 23.35 -75.54 -7.29
N GLU A 253 23.42 -74.74 -6.22
CA GLU A 253 24.58 -74.32 -5.44
C GLU A 253 25.18 -72.93 -5.70
N VAL A 254 24.87 -71.91 -4.89
CA VAL A 254 25.22 -71.66 -3.45
C VAL A 254 26.64 -71.10 -3.30
N LYS A 255 26.74 -69.79 -3.01
CA LYS A 255 27.41 -69.25 -1.79
C LYS A 255 27.48 -67.71 -1.81
N GLU A 256 26.76 -67.11 -0.87
CA GLU A 256 27.17 -65.93 -0.09
C GLU A 256 28.40 -66.25 0.80
N PRO A 257 28.96 -65.33 1.61
CA PRO A 257 29.01 -63.86 1.56
C PRO A 257 30.43 -63.29 1.91
N GLN A 258 30.59 -61.96 1.87
CA GLN A 258 31.17 -61.09 2.93
C GLN A 258 32.01 -59.90 2.42
N GLU A 259 31.71 -58.77 3.09
CA GLU A 259 32.48 -57.57 3.46
C GLU A 259 34.02 -57.68 3.29
N ASP A 260 34.80 -56.62 3.01
CA ASP A 260 34.91 -55.37 3.77
C ASP A 260 35.84 -54.37 3.04
N LYS A 261 35.58 -53.07 3.26
CA LYS A 261 36.49 -51.91 3.35
C LYS A 261 37.44 -51.41 2.22
N THR A 262 37.34 -50.07 2.11
CA THR A 262 38.41 -49.04 2.03
C THR A 262 39.00 -48.64 0.67
N GLY A 263 39.02 -47.32 0.40
CA GLY A 263 39.82 -46.75 -0.69
C GLY A 263 39.48 -45.32 -1.14
N GLU A 264 39.63 -44.35 -0.24
CA GLU A 264 40.17 -42.99 -0.46
C GLU A 264 40.64 -42.56 -1.90
N LYS A 265 40.20 -41.38 -2.41
CA LYS A 265 41.07 -40.17 -2.63
C LYS A 265 40.50 -39.05 -3.54
N LYS A 266 40.80 -37.81 -3.08
CA LYS A 266 41.28 -36.59 -3.79
C LYS A 266 40.32 -35.54 -4.38
N THR A 267 40.10 -34.49 -3.56
CA THR A 267 40.50 -33.06 -3.74
C THR A 267 40.60 -32.41 -5.14
N SER A 268 39.95 -31.25 -5.31
CA SER A 268 40.57 -30.06 -5.93
C SER A 268 39.91 -28.74 -5.51
N LYS A 269 40.63 -27.91 -4.74
CA LYS A 269 40.38 -26.47 -4.50
C LYS A 269 41.07 -25.65 -5.60
N LYS A 270 40.42 -24.62 -6.15
CA LYS A 270 41.02 -23.65 -7.08
C LYS A 270 40.92 -22.24 -6.50
N LYS A 271 42.04 -21.71 -5.99
CA LYS A 271 42.28 -20.28 -5.74
C LYS A 271 42.80 -19.62 -7.02
N ARG A 272 42.37 -18.39 -7.33
CA ARG A 272 43.04 -17.48 -8.27
C ARG A 272 43.35 -16.15 -7.58
N LYS A 273 44.45 -15.56 -8.06
CA LYS A 273 45.37 -14.60 -7.43
C LYS A 273 44.92 -13.14 -7.48
N ASP A 274 45.52 -12.39 -6.56
CA ASP A 274 45.63 -10.93 -6.50
C ASP A 274 46.13 -10.25 -7.80
N LYS A 275 45.64 -9.02 -8.03
CA LYS A 275 46.36 -7.94 -8.72
C LYS A 275 46.13 -6.61 -7.98
N LYS A 276 47.19 -6.10 -7.35
CA LYS A 276 47.36 -4.67 -6.98
C LYS A 276 47.56 -3.83 -8.24
N SER A 277 46.96 -2.64 -8.35
CA SER A 277 47.65 -1.35 -8.62
C SER A 277 46.71 -0.15 -8.93
N LYS A 278 47.16 1.04 -8.48
CA LYS A 278 46.73 2.45 -8.73
C LYS A 278 45.42 2.90 -8.06
N LYS A 279 45.38 3.81 -7.08
CA LYS A 279 46.05 5.11 -6.82
C LYS A 279 45.74 6.16 -7.90
N ILE A 280 44.66 6.91 -7.72
CA ILE A 280 44.49 8.28 -8.22
C ILE A 280 43.80 9.09 -7.11
N LYS A 281 44.55 10.04 -6.55
CA LYS A 281 44.05 11.27 -5.94
C LYS A 281 44.03 12.29 -7.08
N GLU A 282 42.92 12.96 -7.26
CA GLU A 282 42.82 14.38 -7.61
C GLU A 282 41.49 14.89 -7.03
#